data_AF-A0AAW2IBS6-F1
#
_entry.id   AF-A0AAW2IBS6-F1
#
_cell.length_a   1.000
_cell.length_b   1.000
_cell.length_c   1.000
_cell.angle_alpha   90.00
_cell.angle_beta   90.00
_cell.angle_gamma   90.00
#
_symmetry.space_group_name_H-M   'P 1'
#
loop_
_entity.id
_entity.type
_entity.pdbx_description
1 polymer ?
#
loop_
_entity_poly.entity_id
_entity_poly.type
_entity_poly.pdbx_seq_one_letter_code
_entity_poly.pdbx_strand_id
1 'polypeptide(L)'
;MVDRLVNSEANAHRIAVVESCFGSSGQPLAVPGRVLVGEGVLTKMCRKKGKPRQFFLFNDILVYGNIVISKKKYNKQHIIPLEEVKLDSLDDNDQHRNGWVIQTATKSFAVYAATPVEKEEWVAHINKCVGDLLRKSGKKASEVHAAVWIPDTEANVCMHCKKTQFTLLTRRHHCRKCGSVVCGPCSNKRFLLPNQSSKPLRVCLNCYDSLSKARTSQNSSGDSFTGKDGKDNRSRLMDSSGEDDSDDDDNGNNKSSDQSHDQPKFYEVVPVSPDEKKC
;
A
#
# COMPACT_ATOMS: atom_id res chain seq x y z
N MET A 1 -13.88 3.58 -23.43
CA MET A 1 -14.55 2.34 -22.90
C MET A 1 -15.14 2.61 -21.53
N VAL A 2 -14.36 3.18 -20.59
CA VAL A 2 -14.84 3.74 -19.32
C VAL A 2 -15.92 4.81 -19.53
N ASP A 3 -15.82 5.62 -20.58
CA ASP A 3 -16.69 6.78 -20.82
C ASP A 3 -18.19 6.44 -21.02
N ARG A 4 -18.54 5.18 -21.35
CA ARG A 4 -19.94 4.72 -21.42
C ARG A 4 -20.54 4.33 -20.06
N LEU A 5 -19.72 4.02 -19.07
CA LEU A 5 -20.14 3.63 -17.72
C LEU A 5 -20.12 4.79 -16.72
N VAL A 6 -19.37 5.86 -17.03
CA VAL A 6 -19.17 7.04 -16.17
C VAL A 6 -20.47 7.60 -15.62
N ASN A 7 -21.57 7.49 -16.37
CA ASN A 7 -22.88 8.03 -15.99
C ASN A 7 -24.01 6.99 -16.00
N SER A 8 -23.70 5.69 -15.94
CA SER A 8 -24.77 4.69 -15.86
C SER A 8 -25.30 4.59 -14.43
N GLU A 9 -26.62 4.46 -14.30
CA GLU A 9 -27.28 4.19 -13.02
C GLU A 9 -26.69 2.94 -12.35
N ALA A 10 -26.35 1.94 -13.16
CA ALA A 10 -25.66 0.73 -12.70
C ALA A 10 -24.26 1.01 -12.11
N ASN A 11 -23.51 1.99 -12.61
CA ASN A 11 -22.25 2.41 -11.98
C ASN A 11 -22.52 3.11 -10.66
N ALA A 12 -23.40 4.11 -10.64
CA ALA A 12 -23.75 4.83 -9.41
C ALA A 12 -24.22 3.89 -8.29
N HIS A 13 -25.10 2.93 -8.61
CA HIS A 13 -25.55 1.91 -7.68
C HIS A 13 -24.39 1.05 -7.15
N ARG A 14 -23.49 0.58 -8.02
CA ARG A 14 -22.31 -0.20 -7.59
C ARG A 14 -21.41 0.59 -6.64
N ILE A 15 -21.14 1.86 -6.90
CA ILE A 15 -20.33 2.70 -6.01
C ILE A 15 -21.03 2.87 -4.65
N ALA A 16 -22.34 3.14 -4.65
CA ALA A 16 -23.13 3.28 -3.42
C ALA A 16 -23.11 2.00 -2.56
N VAL A 17 -23.14 0.82 -3.19
CA VAL A 17 -22.99 -0.47 -2.49
C VAL A 17 -21.63 -0.55 -1.79
N VAL A 18 -20.54 -0.19 -2.49
CA VAL A 18 -19.19 -0.19 -1.89
C VAL A 18 -19.12 0.75 -0.68
N GLU A 19 -19.63 1.98 -0.80
CA GLU A 19 -19.68 2.95 0.31
C GLU A 19 -20.49 2.40 1.48
N SER A 20 -21.67 1.82 1.22
CA SER A 20 -22.51 1.21 2.25
C SER A 20 -21.79 0.09 3.00
N CYS A 21 -20.93 -0.69 2.33
CA CYS A 21 -20.17 -1.73 3.00
C CYS A 21 -19.12 -1.18 3.97
N PHE A 22 -18.55 0.01 3.73
CA PHE A 22 -17.66 0.69 4.68
C PHE A 22 -18.43 1.46 5.77
N GLY A 23 -19.67 1.85 5.48
CA GLY A 23 -20.54 2.59 6.40
C GLY A 23 -19.92 3.90 6.87
N SER A 24 -20.22 4.31 8.11
CA SER A 24 -19.71 5.56 8.71
C SER A 24 -18.19 5.59 8.94
N SER A 25 -17.50 4.45 8.78
CA SER A 25 -16.04 4.37 8.91
C SER A 25 -15.29 4.66 7.60
N GLY A 26 -16.01 4.73 6.48
CA GLY A 26 -15.46 5.03 5.16
C GLY A 26 -15.58 6.50 4.79
N GLN A 27 -14.80 6.88 3.78
CA GLN A 27 -14.91 8.12 3.03
C GLN A 27 -15.78 7.91 1.78
N PRO A 28 -16.52 8.94 1.34
CA PRO A 28 -17.25 8.92 0.09
C PRO A 28 -16.35 8.63 -1.11
N LEU A 29 -16.82 7.74 -1.99
CA LEU A 29 -16.22 7.33 -3.23
C LEU A 29 -16.99 7.87 -4.44
N ALA A 30 -18.25 8.25 -4.32
CA ALA A 30 -19.02 8.80 -5.44
C ALA A 30 -18.52 10.20 -5.84
N VAL A 31 -17.86 10.29 -6.99
CA VAL A 31 -17.48 11.56 -7.63
C VAL A 31 -17.75 11.51 -9.13
N PRO A 32 -18.00 12.67 -9.79
CA PRO A 32 -18.19 12.72 -11.24
C PRO A 32 -16.99 12.11 -11.99
N GLY A 33 -17.25 11.27 -12.99
CA GLY A 33 -16.17 10.65 -13.78
C GLY A 33 -15.66 9.32 -13.22
N ARG A 34 -15.96 8.96 -11.96
CA ARG A 34 -15.44 7.74 -11.33
C ARG A 34 -16.28 6.51 -11.69
N VAL A 35 -15.59 5.43 -12.06
CA VAL A 35 -16.20 4.15 -12.47
C VAL A 35 -15.59 3.03 -11.65
N LEU A 36 -16.42 2.15 -11.10
CA LEU A 36 -15.96 0.88 -10.52
C LEU A 36 -15.62 -0.08 -11.67
N VAL A 37 -14.34 -0.41 -11.80
CA VAL A 37 -13.77 -1.26 -12.87
C VAL A 37 -13.74 -2.71 -12.44
N GLY A 38 -13.38 -2.99 -11.18
CA GLY A 38 -13.39 -4.36 -10.68
C GLY A 38 -13.33 -4.45 -9.16
N GLU A 39 -13.66 -5.61 -8.63
CA GLU A 39 -13.58 -5.90 -7.21
C GLU A 39 -13.24 -7.37 -6.93
N GLY A 40 -12.65 -7.65 -5.78
CA GLY A 40 -12.30 -9.01 -5.40
C GLY A 40 -11.42 -9.07 -4.16
N VAL A 41 -11.19 -10.27 -3.66
CA VAL A 41 -10.30 -10.51 -2.52
C VAL A 41 -8.89 -10.76 -3.02
N LEU A 42 -7.92 -10.05 -2.46
CA LEU A 42 -6.50 -10.37 -2.63
C LEU A 42 -5.86 -10.63 -1.26
N THR A 43 -4.85 -11.48 -1.24
CA THR A 43 -4.05 -11.69 -0.03
C THR A 43 -2.96 -10.64 0.04
N LYS A 44 -3.11 -9.67 0.94
CA LYS A 44 -2.10 -8.63 1.17
C LYS A 44 -1.05 -9.13 2.15
N MET A 45 0.22 -9.11 1.75
CA MET A 45 1.31 -9.45 2.67
C MET A 45 1.47 -8.36 3.73
N CYS A 46 1.38 -8.78 4.98
CA CYS A 46 1.67 -7.97 6.15
C CYS A 46 2.97 -8.46 6.80
N ARG A 47 3.45 -7.76 7.83
CA ARG A 47 4.72 -8.10 8.52
C ARG A 47 4.84 -9.59 8.91
N LYS A 48 3.77 -10.17 9.46
CA LYS A 48 3.77 -11.53 10.04
C LYS A 48 3.21 -12.59 9.08
N LYS A 49 2.12 -12.27 8.35
CA LYS A 49 1.40 -13.20 7.48
C LYS A 49 0.58 -12.46 6.44
N GLY A 50 0.23 -13.16 5.37
CA GLY A 50 -0.79 -12.72 4.42
C GLY A 50 -2.15 -12.57 5.12
N LYS A 51 -2.88 -11.52 4.78
CA LYS A 51 -4.27 -11.34 5.24
C LYS A 51 -5.17 -11.02 4.04
N PRO A 52 -6.35 -11.65 3.93
CA PRO A 52 -7.31 -11.31 2.88
C PRO A 52 -7.82 -9.89 3.08
N ARG A 53 -7.92 -9.15 1.98
CA ARG A 53 -8.47 -7.79 1.94
C ARG A 53 -9.39 -7.70 0.73
N GLN A 54 -10.50 -7.00 0.90
CA GLN A 54 -11.35 -6.65 -0.23
C GLN A 54 -10.70 -5.48 -0.96
N PHE A 55 -10.48 -5.62 -2.26
CA PHE A 55 -10.00 -4.58 -3.15
C PHE A 55 -11.10 -4.14 -4.12
N PHE A 56 -11.11 -2.85 -4.44
CA PHE A 56 -11.98 -2.23 -5.42
C PHE A 56 -11.11 -1.35 -6.32
N LEU A 57 -11.04 -1.70 -7.60
CA LEU A 57 -10.40 -0.89 -8.61
C LEU A 57 -11.41 0.08 -9.19
N PHE A 58 -11.15 1.37 -9.03
CA PHE A 58 -11.80 2.42 -9.81
C PHE A 58 -10.87 2.87 -10.93
N ASN A 59 -11.41 3.63 -11.89
CA ASN A 59 -10.63 4.16 -13.00
C ASN A 59 -9.59 5.21 -12.59
N ASP A 60 -9.67 5.79 -11.38
CA ASP A 60 -8.78 6.83 -10.87
C ASP A 60 -8.12 6.49 -9.51
N ILE A 61 -8.70 5.56 -8.75
CA ILE A 61 -8.22 5.15 -7.42
C ILE A 61 -8.27 3.63 -7.24
N LEU A 62 -7.38 3.11 -6.40
CA LEU A 62 -7.47 1.76 -5.85
C LEU A 62 -7.89 1.87 -4.39
N VAL A 63 -8.97 1.17 -4.02
CA VAL A 63 -9.49 1.14 -2.64
C VAL A 63 -9.33 -0.26 -2.07
N TYR A 64 -8.93 -0.38 -0.81
CA TYR A 64 -8.97 -1.66 -0.11
C TYR A 64 -9.32 -1.52 1.37
N GLY A 65 -9.81 -2.61 1.97
CA GLY A 65 -10.19 -2.63 3.38
C GLY A 65 -10.13 -4.02 4.01
N ASN A 66 -10.22 -4.07 5.34
CA ASN A 66 -10.37 -5.32 6.06
C ASN A 66 -11.78 -5.88 5.86
N ILE A 67 -11.85 -7.21 5.70
CA ILE A 67 -13.11 -7.94 5.63
C ILE A 67 -13.58 -8.20 7.07
N VAL A 68 -14.71 -7.60 7.46
CA VAL A 68 -15.36 -7.87 8.75
C VAL A 68 -16.46 -8.91 8.55
N ILE A 69 -17.33 -8.66 7.56
CA ILE A 69 -18.33 -9.61 7.08
C ILE A 69 -18.30 -9.54 5.57
N SER A 70 -17.94 -10.65 4.91
CA SER A 70 -17.80 -10.69 3.45
C SER A 70 -19.05 -10.13 2.76
N LYS A 71 -18.85 -9.25 1.77
CA LYS A 71 -19.90 -8.57 0.98
C LYS A 71 -20.92 -7.75 1.79
N LYS A 72 -20.71 -7.56 3.10
CA LYS A 72 -21.64 -6.83 3.99
C LYS A 72 -20.98 -5.70 4.76
N LYS A 73 -19.77 -5.92 5.28
CA LYS A 73 -19.09 -4.96 6.15
C LYS A 73 -17.58 -5.00 5.99
N TYR A 74 -17.00 -3.85 5.69
CA TYR A 74 -15.57 -3.59 5.58
C TYR A 74 -15.15 -2.46 6.53
N ASN A 75 -13.88 -2.44 6.95
CA ASN A 75 -13.32 -1.33 7.74
C ASN A 75 -11.86 -1.03 7.36
N LYS A 76 -11.24 -0.02 7.99
CA LYS A 76 -9.88 0.47 7.67
C LYS A 76 -9.74 0.74 6.15
N GLN A 77 -10.62 1.59 5.62
CA GLN A 77 -10.60 1.96 4.20
C GLN A 77 -9.29 2.67 3.86
N HIS A 78 -8.62 2.19 2.82
CA HIS A 78 -7.44 2.82 2.25
C HIS A 78 -7.75 3.22 0.81
N ILE A 79 -7.51 4.47 0.47
CA ILE A 79 -7.72 5.03 -0.87
C ILE A 79 -6.35 5.42 -1.43
N ILE A 80 -5.99 4.88 -2.59
CA ILE A 80 -4.71 5.11 -3.26
C ILE A 80 -4.99 5.73 -4.64
N PRO A 81 -4.51 6.95 -4.92
CA PRO A 81 -4.54 7.51 -6.27
C PRO A 81 -3.73 6.65 -7.25
N LEU A 82 -4.34 6.26 -8.38
CA LEU A 82 -3.67 5.41 -9.36
C LEU A 82 -2.51 6.11 -10.09
N GLU A 83 -2.50 7.44 -10.16
CA GLU A 83 -1.37 8.19 -10.76
C GLU A 83 -0.03 7.91 -10.07
N GLU A 84 -0.06 7.45 -8.82
CA GLU A 84 1.12 7.14 -8.01
C GLU A 84 1.48 5.65 -8.01
N VAL A 85 0.69 4.82 -8.70
CA VAL A 85 0.81 3.36 -8.64
C VAL A 85 1.71 2.84 -9.74
N LYS A 86 2.69 2.02 -9.34
CA LYS A 86 3.47 1.16 -10.22
C LYS A 86 3.35 -0.28 -9.77
N LEU A 87 3.32 -1.20 -10.73
CA LEU A 87 3.23 -2.64 -10.48
C LEU A 87 4.51 -3.35 -10.89
N ASP A 88 5.05 -4.17 -9.99
CA ASP A 88 6.19 -5.06 -10.29
C ASP A 88 5.79 -6.51 -9.96
N SER A 89 5.91 -7.42 -10.93
CA SER A 89 5.64 -8.85 -10.72
C SER A 89 6.62 -9.45 -9.71
N LEU A 90 6.14 -10.37 -8.88
CA LEU A 90 6.97 -11.20 -8.01
C LEU A 90 7.13 -12.59 -8.62
N ASP A 91 8.32 -13.15 -8.43
CA ASP A 91 8.61 -14.55 -8.78
C ASP A 91 7.86 -15.49 -7.84
N ASP A 92 7.34 -16.57 -8.43
CA ASP A 92 6.71 -17.65 -7.67
C ASP A 92 7.77 -18.42 -6.86
N ASN A 93 7.39 -18.84 -5.66
CA ASN A 93 8.13 -19.81 -4.85
C ASN A 93 7.18 -20.81 -4.20
N ASP A 94 7.72 -21.76 -3.43
CA ASP A 94 6.94 -22.83 -2.80
C ASP A 94 5.81 -22.32 -1.88
N GLN A 95 5.96 -21.13 -1.31
CA GLN A 95 5.01 -20.55 -0.34
C GLN A 95 4.11 -19.48 -0.93
N HIS A 96 4.56 -18.79 -1.98
CA HIS A 96 3.93 -17.59 -2.50
C HIS A 96 3.91 -17.65 -4.02
N ARG A 97 2.70 -17.69 -4.58
CA ARG A 97 2.47 -17.75 -6.03
C ARG A 97 1.50 -16.68 -6.47
N ASN A 98 1.56 -16.31 -7.73
CA ASN A 98 0.66 -15.32 -8.33
C ASN A 98 0.78 -13.94 -7.63
N GLY A 99 2.01 -13.55 -7.25
CA GLY A 99 2.27 -12.31 -6.53
C GLY A 99 2.69 -11.14 -7.41
N TRP A 100 2.41 -9.92 -6.94
CA TRP A 100 3.00 -8.67 -7.44
C TRP A 100 3.07 -7.61 -6.33
N VAL A 101 3.91 -6.60 -6.52
CA VAL A 101 4.03 -5.43 -5.65
C VAL A 101 3.16 -4.31 -6.22
N ILE A 102 2.36 -3.71 -5.35
CA ILE A 102 1.73 -2.41 -5.59
C ILE A 102 2.64 -1.36 -4.92
N GLN A 103 3.32 -0.57 -5.73
CA GLN A 103 4.17 0.52 -5.28
C GLN A 103 3.35 1.81 -5.18
N THR A 104 3.47 2.52 -4.06
CA THR A 104 2.78 3.81 -3.83
C THR A 104 3.73 4.80 -3.16
N ALA A 105 3.40 6.09 -3.14
CA ALA A 105 4.24 7.09 -2.48
C ALA A 105 4.34 6.89 -0.96
N THR A 106 3.25 6.43 -0.33
CA THR A 106 3.13 6.34 1.12
C THR A 106 3.45 4.94 1.66
N LYS A 107 2.97 3.88 1.00
CA LYS A 107 3.08 2.50 1.47
C LYS A 107 3.01 1.49 0.32
N SER A 108 4.15 0.88 0.00
CA SER A 108 4.21 -0.21 -0.97
C SER A 108 4.02 -1.57 -0.29
N PHE A 109 3.38 -2.51 -0.99
CA PHE A 109 3.10 -3.83 -0.42
C PHE A 109 2.92 -4.90 -1.50
N ALA A 110 3.24 -6.15 -1.14
CA ALA A 110 2.95 -7.31 -1.97
C ALA A 110 1.50 -7.76 -1.78
N VAL A 111 0.89 -8.20 -2.87
CA VAL A 111 -0.41 -8.86 -2.92
C VAL A 111 -0.31 -10.15 -3.75
N TYR A 112 -1.21 -11.09 -3.47
CA TYR A 112 -1.30 -12.37 -4.15
C TYR A 112 -2.75 -12.66 -4.52
N ALA A 113 -2.97 -13.12 -5.74
CA ALA A 113 -4.25 -13.63 -6.23
C ALA A 113 -4.36 -15.16 -6.02
N ALA A 114 -5.57 -15.70 -6.04
CA ALA A 114 -5.76 -17.14 -5.86
C ALA A 114 -5.28 -17.94 -7.09
N THR A 115 -5.41 -17.35 -8.28
CA THR A 115 -5.01 -17.99 -9.54
C THR A 115 -4.11 -17.08 -10.39
N PRO A 116 -3.31 -17.64 -11.32
CA PRO A 116 -2.53 -16.85 -12.26
C PRO A 116 -3.41 -15.98 -13.17
N VAL A 117 -4.59 -16.49 -13.56
CA VAL A 117 -5.56 -15.74 -14.38
C VAL A 117 -6.03 -14.50 -13.64
N GLU A 118 -6.39 -14.64 -12.36
CA GLU A 118 -6.79 -13.49 -11.55
C GLU A 118 -5.65 -12.46 -11.39
N LYS A 119 -4.39 -12.90 -11.21
CA LYS A 119 -3.23 -12.00 -11.21
C LYS A 119 -3.15 -11.22 -12.51
N GLU A 120 -3.23 -11.90 -13.65
CA GLU A 120 -3.16 -11.27 -14.97
C GLU A 120 -4.28 -10.25 -15.17
N GLU A 121 -5.52 -10.60 -14.82
CA GLU A 121 -6.66 -9.68 -14.92
C GLU A 121 -6.47 -8.43 -14.05
N TRP A 122 -6.10 -8.59 -12.76
CA TRP A 122 -5.86 -7.46 -11.87
C TRP A 122 -4.75 -6.55 -12.39
N VAL A 123 -3.61 -7.13 -12.76
CA VAL A 123 -2.46 -6.36 -13.26
C VAL A 123 -2.82 -5.63 -14.57
N ALA A 124 -3.51 -6.30 -15.49
CA ALA A 124 -3.93 -5.70 -16.75
C ALA A 124 -4.89 -4.53 -16.56
N HIS A 125 -5.93 -4.68 -15.72
CA HIS A 125 -6.91 -3.62 -15.48
C HIS A 125 -6.30 -2.43 -14.73
N ILE A 126 -5.43 -2.66 -13.74
CA ILE A 126 -4.73 -1.59 -13.03
C ILE A 126 -3.84 -0.82 -14.02
N ASN A 127 -3.00 -1.51 -14.80
CA ASN A 127 -2.11 -0.87 -15.78
C ASN A 127 -2.89 -0.07 -16.82
N LYS A 128 -4.03 -0.59 -17.29
CA LYS A 128 -4.93 0.12 -18.21
C LYS A 128 -5.47 1.40 -17.59
N CYS A 129 -5.95 1.35 -16.34
CA CYS A 129 -6.45 2.54 -15.63
C CYS A 129 -5.34 3.58 -15.43
N VAL A 130 -4.16 3.16 -14.96
CA VAL A 130 -2.99 4.05 -14.81
C VAL A 130 -2.61 4.69 -16.14
N GLY A 131 -2.49 3.90 -17.21
CA GLY A 131 -2.15 4.40 -18.55
C GLY A 131 -3.16 5.39 -19.10
N ASP A 132 -4.46 5.11 -18.94
CA ASP A 132 -5.54 6.01 -19.36
C ASP A 132 -5.53 7.33 -18.56
N LEU A 133 -5.27 7.28 -17.26
CA LEU A 133 -5.16 8.48 -16.41
C LEU A 133 -3.97 9.35 -16.80
N LEU A 134 -2.78 8.76 -16.94
CA LEU A 134 -1.57 9.51 -17.31
C LEU A 134 -1.72 10.15 -18.69
N ARG A 135 -2.35 9.46 -19.65
CA ARG A 135 -2.67 10.02 -20.97
C ARG A 135 -3.64 11.19 -20.87
N LYS A 136 -4.67 11.10 -20.02
CA LYS A 136 -5.68 12.16 -19.84
C LYS A 136 -5.13 13.38 -19.07
N SER A 137 -4.27 13.17 -18.07
CA SER A 137 -3.73 14.24 -17.23
C SER A 137 -2.47 14.90 -17.79
N GLY A 138 -1.78 14.25 -18.73
CA GLY A 138 -0.49 14.70 -19.26
C GLY A 138 0.65 14.61 -18.23
N LYS A 139 0.41 14.02 -17.05
CA LYS A 139 1.42 13.83 -16.01
C LYS A 139 2.33 12.65 -16.33
N LYS A 140 3.54 12.68 -15.78
CA LYS A 140 4.46 11.53 -15.78
C LYS A 140 4.16 10.63 -14.58
N ALA A 141 4.44 9.34 -14.72
CA ALA A 141 4.37 8.39 -13.63
C ALA A 141 5.30 8.83 -12.47
N SER A 142 4.87 8.58 -11.23
CA SER A 142 5.73 8.82 -10.07
C SER A 142 6.91 7.85 -10.09
N GLU A 143 8.12 8.38 -9.84
CA GLU A 143 9.35 7.58 -9.67
C GLU A 143 9.71 7.39 -8.19
N VAL A 144 8.96 8.00 -7.28
CA VAL A 144 9.24 7.98 -5.84
C VAL A 144 8.20 7.16 -5.12
N HIS A 145 8.57 5.94 -4.75
CA HIS A 145 7.72 5.02 -3.99
C HIS A 145 8.32 4.67 -2.63
N ALA A 146 7.46 4.35 -1.67
CA ALA A 146 7.86 3.79 -0.40
C ALA A 146 8.47 2.40 -0.59
N ALA A 147 9.41 2.01 0.28
CA ALA A 147 9.97 0.67 0.23
C ALA A 147 8.95 -0.39 0.68
N VAL A 148 8.97 -1.56 0.03
CA VAL A 148 8.28 -2.76 0.53
C VAL A 148 9.02 -3.26 1.75
N TRP A 149 8.29 -3.55 2.82
CA TRP A 149 8.88 -4.10 4.04
C TRP A 149 9.14 -5.59 3.88
N ILE A 150 10.33 -6.00 4.31
CA ILE A 150 10.69 -7.41 4.35
C ILE A 150 9.88 -8.10 5.46
N PRO A 151 9.20 -9.22 5.16
CA PRO A 151 8.47 -9.99 6.17
C PRO A 151 9.34 -10.42 7.34
N ASP A 152 8.76 -10.47 8.54
CA ASP A 152 9.48 -10.85 9.77
C ASP A 152 10.02 -12.29 9.69
N THR A 153 9.32 -13.15 8.97
CA THR A 153 9.67 -14.56 8.73
C THR A 153 10.94 -14.72 7.90
N GLU A 154 11.28 -13.74 7.07
CA GLU A 154 12.48 -13.74 6.23
C GLU A 154 13.72 -13.17 6.95
N ALA A 155 13.54 -12.59 8.14
CA ALA A 155 14.61 -11.97 8.91
C ALA A 155 14.69 -12.53 10.33
N ASN A 156 15.53 -13.55 10.54
CA ASN A 156 15.86 -14.09 11.85
C ASN A 156 16.99 -13.31 12.57
N VAL A 157 17.77 -12.51 11.83
CA VAL A 157 18.89 -11.70 12.33
C VAL A 157 18.80 -10.28 11.78
N CYS A 158 19.29 -9.30 12.54
CA CYS A 158 19.34 -7.90 12.11
C CYS A 158 20.08 -7.76 10.77
N MET A 159 19.43 -7.16 9.78
CA MET A 159 19.96 -7.07 8.42
C MET A 159 21.15 -6.12 8.28
N HIS A 160 21.42 -5.26 9.26
CA HIS A 160 22.60 -4.37 9.26
C HIS A 160 23.77 -4.97 10.04
N CYS A 161 23.63 -5.17 11.35
CA CYS A 161 24.76 -5.63 12.14
C CYS A 161 25.09 -7.12 11.94
N LYS A 162 24.13 -7.92 11.43
CA LYS A 162 24.23 -9.38 11.26
C LYS A 162 24.58 -10.16 12.54
N LYS A 163 24.60 -9.49 13.70
CA LYS A 163 24.98 -10.04 15.01
C LYS A 163 23.78 -10.30 15.91
N THR A 164 22.79 -9.40 15.87
CA THR A 164 21.61 -9.48 16.75
C THR A 164 20.59 -10.45 16.18
N GLN A 165 20.43 -11.61 16.82
CA GLN A 165 19.34 -12.54 16.53
C GLN A 165 18.03 -12.02 17.13
N PHE A 166 16.95 -12.11 16.38
CA PHE A 166 15.62 -11.71 16.84
C PHE A 166 14.97 -12.85 17.63
N THR A 167 14.37 -12.49 18.76
CA THR A 167 13.68 -13.42 19.67
C THR A 167 12.41 -12.74 20.21
N LEU A 168 11.68 -13.38 21.12
CA LEU A 168 10.52 -12.75 21.77
C LEU A 168 10.91 -11.50 22.60
N LEU A 169 12.14 -11.48 23.14
CA LEU A 169 12.66 -10.34 23.90
C LEU A 169 13.36 -9.32 22.97
N THR A 170 14.04 -9.81 21.94
CA THR A 170 14.74 -8.96 20.97
C THR A 170 13.83 -8.66 19.79
N ARG A 171 13.06 -7.56 19.90
CA ARG A 171 12.05 -7.15 18.92
C ARG A 171 12.66 -6.73 17.57
N ARG A 172 11.91 -7.02 16.50
CA ARG A 172 12.18 -6.55 15.13
C ARG A 172 11.71 -5.11 14.94
N HIS A 173 12.41 -4.35 14.11
CA HIS A 173 11.96 -3.04 13.65
C HIS A 173 12.17 -2.90 12.15
N HIS A 174 11.31 -2.17 11.46
CA HIS A 174 11.48 -1.86 10.04
C HIS A 174 11.96 -0.42 9.85
N CYS A 175 12.95 -0.26 8.97
CA CYS A 175 13.34 1.05 8.46
C CYS A 175 12.27 1.53 7.46
N ARG A 176 11.67 2.71 7.69
CA ARG A 176 10.63 3.24 6.79
C ARG A 176 11.15 3.66 5.42
N LYS A 177 12.46 3.96 5.31
CA LYS A 177 13.08 4.35 4.05
C LYS A 177 13.45 3.15 3.16
N CYS A 178 14.00 2.07 3.73
CA CYS A 178 14.54 0.94 2.95
C CYS A 178 13.83 -0.41 3.20
N GLY A 179 12.87 -0.48 4.12
CA GLY A 179 12.10 -1.71 4.38
C GLY A 179 12.82 -2.82 5.15
N SER A 180 14.13 -2.68 5.40
CA SER A 180 14.93 -3.71 6.08
C SER A 180 14.53 -3.93 7.54
N VAL A 181 14.66 -5.19 8.00
CA VAL A 181 14.42 -5.61 9.39
C VAL A 181 15.69 -5.46 10.23
N VAL A 182 15.63 -4.64 11.27
CA VAL A 182 16.78 -4.11 12.00
C VAL A 182 16.52 -4.11 13.51
N CYS A 183 17.59 -4.25 14.31
CA CYS A 183 17.48 -4.16 15.76
C CYS A 183 17.39 -2.69 16.23
N GLY A 184 16.99 -2.49 17.50
CA GLY A 184 16.85 -1.18 18.11
C GLY A 184 18.11 -0.30 17.96
N PRO A 185 19.30 -0.80 18.31
CA PRO A 185 20.56 -0.06 18.14
C PRO A 185 20.86 0.36 16.69
N CYS A 186 20.53 -0.48 15.70
CA CYS A 186 20.74 -0.16 14.28
C CYS A 186 19.69 0.80 13.69
N SER A 187 18.71 1.22 14.48
CA SER A 187 17.59 2.06 14.04
C SER A 187 17.10 3.03 15.11
N ASN A 188 18.00 3.53 15.95
CA ASN A 188 17.67 4.43 17.05
C ASN A 188 17.47 5.90 16.62
N LYS A 189 17.36 6.16 15.30
CA LYS A 189 17.13 7.50 14.74
C LYS A 189 15.79 7.57 14.02
N ARG A 190 15.26 8.79 13.91
CA ARG A 190 14.05 9.11 13.14
C ARG A 190 14.35 10.21 12.13
N PHE A 191 13.68 10.18 10.98
CA PHE A 191 13.83 11.16 9.92
C PHE A 191 12.46 11.46 9.30
N LEU A 192 12.22 12.71 8.88
CA LEU A 192 10.98 13.10 8.22
C LEU A 192 10.97 12.58 6.78
N LEU A 193 9.97 11.75 6.45
CA LEU A 193 9.75 11.25 5.09
C LEU A 193 8.42 11.87 4.59
N PRO A 194 8.46 13.02 3.90
CA PRO A 194 7.27 13.83 3.62
C PRO A 194 6.17 13.06 2.89
N ASN A 195 6.55 12.15 1.98
CA ASN A 195 5.60 11.35 1.21
C ASN A 195 4.96 10.20 2.02
N GLN A 196 5.41 9.95 3.26
CA GLN A 196 4.89 8.87 4.11
C GLN A 196 4.24 9.38 5.39
N SER A 197 4.74 10.47 5.97
CA SER A 197 4.20 11.05 7.20
C SER A 197 4.63 12.50 7.40
N SER A 198 3.78 13.28 8.06
CA SER A 198 4.13 14.61 8.59
C SER A 198 5.03 14.55 9.83
N LYS A 199 5.17 13.37 10.46
CA LYS A 199 6.02 13.14 11.64
C LYS A 199 7.30 12.37 11.29
N PRO A 200 8.40 12.56 12.04
CA PRO A 200 9.61 11.75 11.85
C PRO A 200 9.39 10.25 12.10
N LEU A 201 9.78 9.44 11.11
CA LEU A 201 9.65 7.99 11.11
C LEU A 201 10.98 7.31 11.42
N ARG A 202 10.94 6.13 12.03
CA ARG A 202 12.15 5.33 12.33
C ARG A 202 12.89 4.96 11.03
N VAL A 203 14.18 5.23 11.00
CA VAL A 203 15.07 4.82 9.92
C VAL A 203 16.28 4.09 10.50
N CYS A 204 16.88 3.20 9.72
CA CYS A 204 18.18 2.64 10.08
C CYS A 204 19.26 3.72 10.02
N LEU A 205 20.39 3.46 10.70
CA LEU A 205 21.52 4.40 10.73
C LEU A 205 22.02 4.75 9.32
N ASN A 206 22.18 3.75 8.44
CA ASN A 206 22.60 3.98 7.06
C ASN A 206 21.66 4.94 6.30
N CYS A 207 20.34 4.76 6.45
CA CYS A 207 19.37 5.65 5.82
C CYS A 207 19.39 7.03 6.44
N TYR A 208 19.54 7.12 7.76
CA TYR A 208 19.65 8.40 8.46
C TYR A 208 20.83 9.22 7.95
N ASP A 209 22.01 8.59 7.81
CA ASP A 209 23.22 9.25 7.35
C ASP A 209 23.08 9.74 5.90
N SER A 210 22.57 8.89 5.01
CA SER A 210 22.34 9.26 3.60
C SER A 210 21.34 10.40 3.46
N LEU A 211 20.23 10.36 4.20
CA LEU A 211 19.20 11.40 4.17
C LEU A 211 19.71 12.73 4.77
N SER A 212 20.50 12.66 5.84
CA SER A 212 21.07 13.84 6.50
C SER A 212 22.09 14.55 5.61
N LYS A 213 22.92 13.79 4.89
CA LYS A 213 23.86 14.32 3.89
C LYS A 213 23.11 15.00 2.73
N ALA A 214 22.09 14.34 2.18
CA ALA A 214 21.28 14.90 1.11
C ALA A 214 20.60 16.22 1.52
N ARG A 215 20.12 16.33 2.76
CA ARG A 215 19.53 17.56 3.29
C ARG A 215 20.55 18.70 3.44
N THR A 216 21.77 18.38 3.85
CA THR A 216 22.84 19.39 4.02
C THR A 216 23.27 19.95 2.66
N SER A 217 23.41 19.10 1.63
CA SER A 217 23.79 19.53 0.28
C SER A 217 22.76 20.45 -0.39
N GLN A 218 21.48 20.40 0.00
CA GLN A 218 20.46 21.32 -0.50
C GLN A 218 20.46 22.67 0.21
N ASN A 219 20.98 22.74 1.44
CA ASN A 219 21.10 24.00 2.19
C ASN A 219 22.35 24.81 1.82
N SER A 220 23.34 24.24 1.12
CA SER A 220 24.57 24.95 0.72
C SER A 220 24.43 25.84 -0.52
N SER A 221 23.23 25.93 -1.11
CA SER A 221 22.95 26.78 -2.29
C SER A 221 22.08 28.01 -1.95
N GLY A 222 21.88 28.32 -0.67
CA GLY A 222 21.04 29.42 -0.21
C GLY A 222 21.66 30.16 0.96
N ASP A 223 22.31 31.27 0.62
CA ASP A 223 22.56 32.46 1.44
C ASP A 223 23.53 32.36 2.63
N SER A 224 24.54 33.21 2.55
CA SER A 224 25.51 33.48 3.60
C SER A 224 24.91 34.46 4.60
N PHE A 225 24.37 33.97 5.71
CA PHE A 225 24.22 34.79 6.90
C PHE A 225 24.81 34.10 8.13
N THR A 226 25.82 34.78 8.64
CA THR A 226 26.57 34.56 9.88
C THR A 226 25.67 34.41 11.10
N GLY A 227 25.99 33.49 12.02
CA GLY A 227 25.43 33.57 13.38
C GLY A 227 25.55 32.36 14.30
N LYS A 228 26.73 32.21 14.91
CA LYS A 228 26.99 31.79 16.31
C LYS A 228 26.52 30.42 16.86
N ASP A 229 27.55 29.67 17.25
CA ASP A 229 27.71 28.76 18.39
C ASP A 229 26.56 28.59 19.39
N GLY A 230 26.20 27.33 19.67
CA GLY A 230 25.28 26.94 20.72
C GLY A 230 25.48 25.49 21.17
N LYS A 231 26.34 25.35 22.19
CA LYS A 231 26.69 24.19 23.03
C LYS A 231 25.67 23.04 23.15
N ASP A 232 26.26 21.85 23.27
CA ASP A 232 25.76 20.64 23.88
C ASP A 232 24.71 20.86 24.97
N ASN A 233 23.59 20.13 24.87
CA ASN A 233 22.87 19.72 26.07
C ASN A 233 22.39 18.27 25.96
N ARG A 234 23.08 17.41 26.72
CA ARG A 234 22.63 16.06 27.06
C ARG A 234 21.42 16.18 27.98
N SER A 235 20.21 16.16 27.44
CA SER A 235 19.02 15.81 28.21
C SER A 235 18.62 14.37 27.90
N ARG A 236 18.77 13.50 28.91
CA ARG A 236 18.08 12.21 28.98
C ARG A 236 16.58 12.48 28.86
N LEU A 237 16.04 12.34 27.65
CA LEU A 237 14.60 12.28 27.47
C LEU A 237 14.20 10.81 27.57
N MET A 238 13.54 10.58 28.69
CA MET A 238 12.84 9.40 29.12
C MET A 238 11.99 8.84 27.96
N ASP A 239 12.11 7.53 27.84
CA ASP A 239 11.27 6.63 27.05
C ASP A 239 9.79 7.02 27.18
N SER A 240 9.20 7.50 26.08
CA SER A 240 7.75 7.66 25.96
C SER A 240 7.32 6.97 24.67
N SER A 241 6.98 5.69 24.85
CA SER A 241 5.75 5.06 24.37
C SER A 241 5.30 5.37 22.94
N GLY A 242 5.44 4.33 22.11
CA GLY A 242 4.52 3.90 21.05
C GLY A 242 3.56 4.95 20.48
N GLU A 243 3.93 5.51 19.32
CA GLU A 243 2.95 5.56 18.24
C GLU A 243 2.96 4.17 17.62
N ASP A 244 2.23 3.28 18.29
CA ASP A 244 1.81 2.01 17.76
C ASP A 244 0.94 2.32 16.54
N ASP A 245 1.45 2.02 15.34
CA ASP A 245 0.55 1.59 14.27
C ASP A 245 -0.01 0.25 14.73
N SER A 246 -1.04 0.34 15.57
CA SER A 246 -1.91 -0.76 15.99
C SER A 246 -2.58 -1.34 14.75
N ASP A 247 -1.82 -2.16 14.04
CA ASP A 247 -2.41 -3.36 13.50
C ASP A 247 -2.75 -4.21 14.72
N ASP A 248 -3.93 -3.96 15.31
CA ASP A 248 -4.51 -4.78 16.35
C ASP A 248 -4.23 -6.25 16.01
N ASP A 249 -3.51 -6.91 16.91
CA ASP A 249 -3.41 -8.36 16.94
C ASP A 249 -4.82 -8.88 17.27
N ASP A 250 -5.70 -8.86 16.26
CA ASP A 250 -6.97 -9.57 16.32
C ASP A 250 -6.65 -11.06 16.35
N ASN A 251 -6.74 -11.63 17.54
CA ASN A 251 -6.72 -13.05 17.81
C ASN A 251 -8.06 -13.67 17.39
N GLY A 252 -8.43 -13.48 16.12
CA GLY A 252 -9.52 -14.18 15.48
C GLY A 252 -9.06 -15.60 15.16
N ASN A 253 -9.37 -16.53 16.06
CA ASN A 253 -9.25 -17.96 15.82
C ASN A 253 -10.24 -18.37 14.73
N ASN A 254 -9.89 -18.14 13.45
CA ASN A 254 -10.72 -18.59 12.35
C ASN A 254 -10.29 -20.01 11.99
N LYS A 255 -11.04 -20.99 12.50
CA LYS A 255 -11.03 -22.36 11.98
C LYS A 255 -11.12 -22.28 10.46
N SER A 256 -10.23 -23.00 9.78
CA SER A 256 -10.29 -23.29 8.35
C SER A 256 -11.67 -23.83 8.00
N SER A 257 -12.57 -22.95 7.60
CA SER A 257 -13.73 -23.32 6.81
C SER A 257 -13.29 -23.18 5.36
N ASP A 258 -13.49 -24.25 4.62
CA ASP A 258 -13.34 -24.33 3.18
C ASP A 258 -14.30 -23.30 2.56
N GLN A 259 -13.84 -22.06 2.42
CA GLN A 259 -14.59 -20.99 1.78
C GLN A 259 -14.20 -21.02 0.31
N SER A 260 -15.16 -21.42 -0.52
CA SER A 260 -15.10 -21.21 -1.96
C SER A 260 -14.61 -19.78 -2.23
N HIS A 261 -13.47 -19.67 -2.91
CA HIS A 261 -12.91 -18.38 -3.27
C HIS A 261 -13.88 -17.67 -4.21
N ASP A 262 -14.44 -16.54 -3.77
CA ASP A 262 -15.21 -15.65 -4.64
C ASP A 262 -14.25 -15.08 -5.70
N GLN A 263 -14.42 -15.49 -6.96
CA GLN A 263 -13.65 -14.96 -8.08
C GLN A 263 -13.81 -13.43 -8.18
N PRO A 264 -12.76 -12.70 -8.59
CA PRO A 264 -12.87 -11.27 -8.83
C PRO A 264 -13.88 -10.99 -9.94
N LYS A 265 -14.50 -9.82 -9.86
CA LYS A 265 -15.52 -9.36 -10.80
C LYS A 265 -15.05 -8.10 -11.47
N PHE A 266 -14.77 -8.16 -12.76
CA PHE A 266 -14.45 -6.99 -13.59
C PHE A 266 -15.66 -6.60 -14.44
N TYR A 267 -15.92 -5.31 -14.53
CA TYR A 267 -17.16 -4.74 -15.07
C TYR A 267 -16.99 -4.18 -16.48
N GLU A 268 -16.06 -4.71 -17.26
CA GLU A 268 -15.86 -4.25 -18.64
C GLU A 268 -17.14 -4.45 -19.47
N VAL A 269 -17.44 -3.47 -20.32
CA VAL A 269 -18.55 -3.57 -21.27
C VAL A 269 -18.13 -4.59 -22.33
N VAL A 270 -18.78 -5.75 -22.34
CA VAL A 270 -18.78 -6.67 -23.48
C VAL A 270 -19.05 -5.83 -24.74
N PRO A 271 -18.18 -5.83 -25.76
CA PRO A 271 -18.52 -5.18 -27.01
C PRO A 271 -19.81 -5.84 -27.52
N VAL A 272 -20.90 -5.07 -27.61
CA VAL A 272 -22.11 -5.52 -28.28
C VAL A 272 -21.68 -5.97 -29.67
N SER A 273 -21.81 -7.27 -29.96
CA SER A 273 -21.48 -7.80 -31.26
C SER A 273 -22.28 -7.04 -32.31
N PRO A 274 -21.71 -6.66 -33.47
CA PRO A 274 -22.43 -5.92 -34.50
C PRO A 274 -23.64 -6.66 -35.10
N ASP A 275 -23.87 -7.92 -34.73
CA ASP A 275 -24.79 -8.82 -35.41
C ASP A 275 -26.25 -8.81 -34.91
N GLU A 276 -26.62 -7.97 -33.94
CA GLU A 276 -28.06 -7.80 -33.55
C GLU A 276 -28.67 -6.48 -34.05
N LYS A 277 -28.22 -6.02 -35.22
CA LYS A 277 -29.01 -5.11 -36.06
C LYS A 277 -28.99 -5.60 -37.50
N LYS A 278 -29.70 -6.69 -37.77
CA LYS A 278 -30.27 -6.98 -39.10
C LYS A 278 -31.40 -8.02 -38.98
N CYS A 279 -32.59 -7.55 -39.36
CA CYS A 279 -33.89 -8.23 -39.52
C CYS A 279 -34.63 -8.65 -38.24
#